data_AF-A0A293N6U4-F1
#
_entry.id   AF-A0A293N6U4-F1
#
_cell.length_a   1.000
_cell.length_b   1.000
_cell.length_c   1.000
_cell.angle_alpha   90.00
_cell.angle_beta   90.00
_cell.angle_gamma   90.00
#
_symmetry.space_group_name_H-M   'P 1'
#
loop_
_entity.id
_entity.type
_entity.pdbx_description
1 polymer ?
#
loop_
_entity_poly.entity_id
_entity_poly.type
_entity_poly.pdbx_seq_one_letter_code
_entity_poly.pdbx_strand_id
1 'polypeptide(L)'
;MNKKYNTAAQRLRQDYLRLVRDPVPYIIAHPLPSNILEWHYVVRGPEGTPYEDGIYHGKLMFPAEFPFKPPSIFMITPSGRFKCNTRLCLSISDFHPDSWNPAWSVATILTGLLSFMVEKNPTLGSIDTTDREKRQLARESLEFNLKDQVFCELFPDLVEDIKEQILRRKAVEAEAQSVLLAERSHSGSSMAEQGYGLLGSTLTNMFVIVGFAAFAYTVKYVLTFSAK
;
A
#
# COMPACT_ATOMS: atom_id res chain seq x y z
N MET A 1 32.15 -31.61 26.22
CA MET A 1 31.51 -31.33 24.92
C MET A 1 31.45 -29.82 24.72
N ASN A 2 32.23 -29.27 23.80
CA ASN A 2 32.19 -27.83 23.49
C ASN A 2 30.98 -27.57 22.58
N LYS A 3 29.88 -27.01 23.12
CA LYS A 3 28.74 -26.59 22.29
C LYS A 3 29.25 -25.52 21.33
N LYS A 4 29.42 -25.85 20.04
CA LYS A 4 29.59 -24.82 19.00
C LYS A 4 28.28 -24.04 18.93
N TYR A 5 28.24 -22.86 19.54
CA TYR A 5 27.12 -21.94 19.36
C TYR A 5 27.10 -21.51 17.89
N ASN A 6 25.96 -21.70 17.23
CA ASN A 6 25.76 -21.23 15.87
C ASN A 6 25.80 -19.69 15.91
N THR A 7 26.66 -19.06 15.13
CA THR A 7 26.74 -17.59 15.12
C THR A 7 25.48 -16.98 14.51
N ALA A 8 25.16 -15.72 14.83
CA ALA A 8 24.06 -14.99 14.20
C ALA A 8 24.12 -15.09 12.66
N ALA A 9 25.31 -14.93 12.09
CA ALA A 9 25.52 -15.08 10.65
C ALA A 9 25.19 -16.49 10.13
N GLN A 10 25.59 -17.55 10.83
CA GLN A 10 25.23 -18.92 10.42
C GLN A 10 23.72 -19.16 10.49
N ARG A 11 23.07 -18.69 11.56
CA ARG A 11 21.63 -18.79 11.71
C ARG A 11 20.89 -18.00 10.62
N LEU A 12 21.30 -16.78 10.31
CA LEU A 12 20.67 -15.94 9.29
C LEU A 12 20.85 -16.52 7.88
N ARG A 13 22.00 -17.14 7.57
CA ARG A 13 22.14 -17.90 6.30
C ARG A 13 21.13 -19.04 6.20
N GLN A 14 20.89 -19.77 7.29
CA GLN A 14 19.90 -20.84 7.31
C GLN A 14 18.48 -20.31 7.12
N ASP A 15 18.14 -19.19 7.78
CA ASP A 15 16.84 -18.54 7.62
C ASP A 15 16.66 -18.01 6.18
N TYR A 16 17.71 -17.50 5.55
CA TYR A 16 17.67 -17.06 4.14
C TYR A 16 17.38 -18.22 3.19
N LEU A 17 18.13 -19.32 3.32
CA LEU A 17 17.89 -20.51 2.51
C LEU A 17 16.49 -21.08 2.73
N ARG A 18 15.96 -21.00 3.96
CA ARG A 18 14.59 -21.40 4.25
C ARG A 18 13.59 -20.51 3.53
N LEU A 19 13.76 -19.18 3.58
CA LEU A 19 12.87 -18.21 2.94
C LEU A 19 12.87 -18.36 1.42
N VAL A 20 14.02 -18.62 0.81
CA VAL A 20 14.12 -18.88 -0.64
C VAL A 20 13.42 -20.18 -1.03
N ARG A 21 13.56 -21.22 -0.20
CA ARG A 21 12.93 -22.54 -0.46
C ARG A 21 11.42 -22.53 -0.22
N ASP A 22 10.98 -21.81 0.80
CA ASP A 22 9.60 -21.75 1.28
C ASP A 22 9.21 -20.29 1.52
N PRO A 23 8.86 -19.56 0.44
CA PRO A 23 8.55 -18.14 0.51
C PRO A 23 7.24 -17.91 1.25
N VAL A 24 7.17 -16.82 2.02
CA VAL A 24 5.95 -16.41 2.71
C VAL A 24 5.10 -15.50 1.83
N PRO A 25 3.76 -15.61 1.86
CA PRO A 25 2.88 -14.73 1.10
C PRO A 25 3.13 -13.25 1.41
N TYR A 26 2.97 -12.41 0.38
CA TYR A 26 3.11 -10.95 0.42
C TYR A 26 4.49 -10.41 0.79
N ILE A 27 5.48 -11.25 1.10
CA ILE A 27 6.74 -10.81 1.70
C ILE A 27 7.93 -11.30 0.86
N ILE A 28 8.86 -10.39 0.60
CA ILE A 28 10.18 -10.68 0.01
C ILE A 28 11.23 -10.11 0.96
N ALA A 29 12.35 -10.81 1.20
CA ALA A 29 13.42 -10.28 2.02
C ALA A 29 14.80 -10.78 1.60
N HIS A 30 15.79 -9.89 1.69
CA HIS A 30 17.18 -10.16 1.37
C HIS A 30 18.13 -9.55 2.42
N PRO A 31 19.20 -10.27 2.83
CA PRO A 31 20.29 -9.66 3.57
C PRO A 31 21.03 -8.65 2.70
N LEU A 32 21.57 -7.60 3.31
CA LEU A 32 22.50 -6.71 2.64
C LEU A 32 23.79 -7.50 2.29
N PRO A 33 24.32 -7.42 1.06
CA PRO A 33 25.52 -8.18 0.67
C PRO A 33 26.74 -7.89 1.54
N SER A 34 26.86 -6.65 2.01
CA SER A 34 27.97 -6.19 2.86
C SER A 34 27.75 -6.47 4.35
N ASN A 35 26.53 -6.76 4.78
CA ASN A 35 26.20 -6.96 6.19
C ASN A 35 25.01 -7.91 6.37
N ILE A 36 25.30 -9.17 6.69
CA ILE A 36 24.26 -10.18 6.93
C ILE A 36 23.36 -9.88 8.14
N LEU A 37 23.76 -8.97 9.03
CA LEU A 37 22.95 -8.56 10.20
C LEU A 37 21.95 -7.46 9.85
N GLU A 38 21.99 -6.90 8.65
CA GLU A 38 20.99 -5.96 8.14
C GLU A 38 20.25 -6.64 6.98
N TRP A 39 18.94 -6.77 7.13
CA TRP A 39 18.08 -7.33 6.08
C TRP A 39 17.07 -6.30 5.67
N HIS A 40 16.85 -6.20 4.36
CA HIS A 40 15.72 -5.45 3.83
C HIS A 40 14.60 -6.40 3.48
N TYR A 41 13.38 -5.93 3.66
CA TYR A 41 12.18 -6.65 3.29
C TYR A 41 11.23 -5.73 2.54
N VAL A 42 10.34 -6.35 1.79
CA VAL A 42 9.21 -5.72 1.13
C VAL A 42 7.95 -6.46 1.54
N VAL A 43 6.94 -5.70 1.96
CA VAL A 43 5.57 -6.17 2.14
C VAL A 43 4.73 -5.65 0.97
N ARG A 44 4.11 -6.54 0.22
CA ARG A 44 3.03 -6.22 -0.71
C ARG A 44 1.74 -6.09 0.11
N GLY A 45 1.03 -4.99 -0.06
CA GLY A 45 -0.21 -4.75 0.67
C GLY A 45 -1.28 -5.79 0.32
N PRO A 46 -1.84 -6.53 1.30
CA PRO A 46 -2.85 -7.54 1.02
C PRO A 46 -4.15 -6.95 0.47
N GLU A 47 -4.85 -7.73 -0.35
CA GLU A 47 -6.13 -7.37 -0.93
C GLU A 47 -7.21 -7.16 0.14
N GLY A 48 -8.14 -6.24 -0.10
CA GLY A 48 -9.21 -5.88 0.82
C GLY A 48 -8.75 -5.05 2.02
N THR A 49 -7.47 -4.67 2.10
CA THR A 49 -6.94 -3.79 3.15
C THR A 49 -6.71 -2.37 2.63
N PRO A 50 -6.58 -1.35 3.51
CA PRO A 50 -6.19 0.00 3.07
C PRO A 50 -4.79 0.08 2.42
N TYR A 51 -4.03 -1.01 2.45
CA TYR A 51 -2.66 -1.10 1.95
C TYR A 51 -2.57 -1.74 0.57
N GLU A 52 -3.68 -2.29 0.05
CA GLU A 52 -3.78 -2.93 -1.26
C GLU A 52 -3.09 -2.10 -2.36
N ASP A 53 -2.42 -2.80 -3.29
CA ASP A 53 -1.55 -2.25 -4.34
C ASP A 53 -0.30 -1.49 -3.86
N GLY A 54 -0.11 -1.35 -2.54
CA GLY A 54 1.07 -0.73 -1.95
C GLY A 54 2.27 -1.67 -1.86
N ILE A 55 3.47 -1.09 -1.96
CA ILE A 55 4.75 -1.78 -1.81
C ILE A 55 5.50 -1.12 -0.65
N TYR A 56 5.73 -1.85 0.44
CA TYR A 56 6.30 -1.28 1.66
C TYR A 56 7.65 -1.88 1.97
N HIS A 57 8.70 -1.11 1.69
CA HIS A 57 10.08 -1.44 2.01
C HIS A 57 10.39 -1.10 3.47
N GLY A 58 11.12 -1.99 4.12
CA GLY A 58 11.62 -1.80 5.48
C GLY A 58 12.89 -2.59 5.72
N LYS A 59 13.36 -2.57 6.97
CA LYS A 59 14.55 -3.33 7.37
C LYS A 59 14.48 -3.93 8.76
N LEU A 60 15.23 -5.01 8.93
CA LEU A 60 15.51 -5.70 10.18
C LEU A 60 16.99 -5.50 10.53
N MET A 61 17.26 -5.09 11.78
CA MET A 61 18.61 -4.98 12.31
C MET A 61 18.81 -6.06 13.38
N PHE A 62 19.60 -7.08 13.07
CA PHE A 62 19.88 -8.21 13.96
C PHE A 62 21.05 -7.90 14.88
N PRO A 63 20.95 -8.18 16.19
CA PRO A 63 22.09 -8.11 17.10
C PRO A 63 23.05 -9.29 16.86
N ALA A 64 24.30 -9.16 17.32
CA ALA A 64 25.30 -10.22 17.22
C ALA A 64 24.91 -11.49 18.00
N GLU A 65 24.03 -11.35 19.00
CA GLU A 65 23.49 -12.41 19.82
C GLU A 65 22.25 -13.09 19.22
N PHE A 66 21.80 -12.70 18.01
CA PHE A 66 20.74 -13.42 17.31
C PHE A 66 21.13 -14.90 17.14
N PRO A 67 20.23 -15.87 17.38
CA PRO A 67 18.78 -15.73 17.60
C PRO A 67 18.36 -15.61 19.07
N PHE A 68 19.29 -15.45 20.02
CA PHE A 68 18.92 -15.36 21.43
C PHE A 68 18.40 -13.98 21.83
N LYS A 69 18.71 -12.95 21.03
CA LYS A 69 18.05 -11.64 21.09
C LYS A 69 17.29 -11.35 19.79
N PRO A 70 16.10 -10.73 19.87
CA PRO A 70 15.30 -10.31 18.71
C PRO A 70 15.98 -9.21 17.88
N PRO A 71 15.57 -9.00 16.61
CA PRO A 71 15.97 -7.84 15.83
C PRO A 71 15.16 -6.58 16.19
N SER A 72 15.71 -5.41 15.83
CA SER A 72 14.92 -4.19 15.68
C SER A 72 14.25 -4.15 14.31
N ILE A 73 13.02 -3.63 14.24
CA ILE A 73 12.21 -3.60 13.03
C ILE A 73 11.92 -2.15 12.65
N PHE A 74 12.04 -1.82 11.37
CA PHE A 74 11.80 -0.48 10.82
C PHE A 74 11.01 -0.55 9.52
N MET A 75 10.12 0.42 9.30
CA MET A 75 9.49 0.69 8.01
C MET A 75 10.18 1.89 7.37
N ILE A 76 10.55 1.80 6.08
CA ILE A 76 11.19 2.90 5.34
C ILE A 76 10.12 3.63 4.52
N THR A 77 9.34 2.87 3.75
CA THR A 77 8.26 3.43 2.92
C THR A 77 7.13 4.00 3.79
N PRO A 78 6.65 5.22 3.50
CA PRO A 78 5.47 5.79 4.15
C PRO A 78 4.25 4.88 3.99
N SER A 79 3.74 4.34 5.10
CA SER A 79 2.60 3.41 5.10
C SER A 79 1.32 3.97 5.70
N GLY A 80 1.42 5.07 6.46
CA GLY A 80 0.33 5.60 7.26
C GLY A 80 0.01 4.75 8.52
N ARG A 81 0.76 3.67 8.75
CA ARG A 81 0.63 2.80 9.92
C ARG A 81 1.81 2.90 10.87
N PHE A 82 3.01 2.96 10.31
CA PHE A 82 4.26 3.05 11.06
C PHE A 82 5.01 4.33 10.68
N LYS A 83 5.55 5.01 11.69
CA LYS A 83 6.46 6.14 11.52
C LYS A 83 7.74 5.64 10.85
N CYS A 84 8.08 6.24 9.71
CA CYS A 84 9.26 5.83 8.95
C CYS A 84 10.54 5.93 9.80
N ASN A 85 11.45 4.99 9.57
CA ASN A 85 12.79 4.93 10.17
C ASN A 85 12.81 5.01 11.70
N THR A 86 11.70 4.61 12.33
CA THR A 86 11.57 4.53 13.79
C THR A 86 11.49 3.06 14.19
N ARG A 87 12.14 2.70 15.29
CA ARG A 87 12.05 1.34 15.84
C ARG A 87 10.60 1.02 16.19
N LEU A 88 10.12 -0.15 15.75
CA LEU A 88 8.76 -0.62 16.02
C LEU A 88 8.75 -1.58 17.21
N CYS A 89 7.89 -1.31 18.18
CA CYS A 89 7.67 -2.20 19.32
C CYS A 89 6.61 -3.23 18.97
N LEU A 90 7.01 -4.45 18.65
CA LEU A 90 6.10 -5.56 18.37
C LEU A 90 6.48 -6.69 19.33
N SER A 91 5.56 -7.61 19.64
CA SER A 91 5.87 -8.75 20.52
C SER A 91 7.03 -9.64 20.05
N ILE A 92 7.44 -9.46 18.79
CA ILE A 92 8.54 -10.14 18.09
C ILE A 92 9.81 -9.26 17.94
N SER A 93 9.85 -8.06 18.53
CA SER A 93 10.97 -7.13 18.41
C SER A 93 11.76 -6.95 19.71
N ASP A 94 12.84 -6.18 19.64
CA ASP A 94 13.80 -5.92 20.72
C ASP A 94 13.27 -5.19 21.95
N PHE A 95 12.04 -4.71 21.91
CA PHE A 95 11.35 -4.19 23.09
C PHE A 95 10.84 -5.29 24.02
N HIS A 96 10.72 -6.53 23.56
CA HIS A 96 10.14 -7.63 24.33
C HIS A 96 11.07 -8.86 24.41
N PRO A 97 12.25 -8.75 25.05
CA PRO A 97 13.20 -9.86 25.16
C PRO A 97 12.63 -11.06 25.94
N ASP A 98 11.71 -10.82 26.89
CA ASP A 98 11.15 -11.89 27.73
C ASP A 98 10.10 -12.75 26.99
N SER A 99 9.43 -12.19 25.97
CA SER A 99 8.48 -12.93 25.12
C SER A 99 9.11 -13.45 23.83
N TRP A 100 10.40 -13.19 23.63
CA TRP A 100 11.11 -13.60 22.43
C TRP A 100 11.35 -15.12 22.42
N ASN A 101 11.05 -15.76 21.29
CA ASN A 101 11.38 -17.17 21.06
C ASN A 101 12.54 -17.30 20.05
N PRO A 102 13.72 -17.79 20.46
CA PRO A 102 14.86 -18.00 19.56
C PRO A 102 14.60 -18.96 18.39
N ALA A 103 13.53 -19.75 18.43
CA ALA A 103 13.11 -20.62 17.33
C ALA A 103 12.42 -19.86 16.19
N TRP A 104 11.91 -18.64 16.43
CA TRP A 104 11.30 -17.84 15.37
C TRP A 104 12.31 -17.50 14.29
N SER A 105 11.89 -17.71 13.04
CA SER A 105 12.70 -17.43 11.86
C SER A 105 12.43 -16.04 11.31
N VAL A 106 13.30 -15.55 10.43
CA VAL A 106 13.04 -14.29 9.70
C VAL A 106 11.65 -14.28 9.04
N ALA A 107 11.24 -15.40 8.43
CA ALA A 107 9.89 -15.55 7.88
C ALA A 107 8.79 -15.31 8.93
N THR A 108 8.92 -15.94 10.09
CA THR A 108 7.96 -15.79 11.21
C THR A 108 7.88 -14.34 11.70
N ILE A 109 9.02 -13.64 11.79
CA ILE A 109 9.09 -12.24 12.19
C ILE A 109 8.34 -11.37 11.18
N LEU A 110 8.59 -11.55 9.89
CA LEU A 110 7.95 -10.74 8.85
C LEU A 110 6.45 -11.03 8.72
N THR A 111 6.03 -12.28 8.87
CA THR A 111 4.60 -12.61 8.96
C THR A 111 3.93 -11.90 10.15
N GLY A 112 4.57 -11.91 11.32
CA GLY A 112 4.06 -11.21 12.49
C GLY A 112 3.99 -9.69 12.30
N LEU A 113 4.99 -9.09 11.65
CA LEU A 113 4.96 -7.67 11.26
C LEU A 113 3.76 -7.36 10.37
N LEU A 114 3.51 -8.18 9.33
CA LEU A 114 2.37 -8.00 8.44
C LEU A 114 1.04 -8.12 9.20
N SER A 115 0.89 -9.10 10.09
CA SER A 115 -0.28 -9.21 10.96
C SER A 115 -0.52 -7.93 11.77
N PHE A 116 0.52 -7.37 12.40
CA PHE A 116 0.41 -6.10 13.13
C PHE A 116 0.14 -4.89 12.24
N MET A 117 0.58 -4.91 10.98
CA MET A 117 0.36 -3.84 10.01
C MET A 117 -1.12 -3.72 9.64
N VAL A 118 -1.82 -4.85 9.47
CA VAL A 118 -3.24 -4.87 9.10
C VAL A 118 -4.19 -4.64 10.28
N GLU A 119 -3.68 -4.78 11.51
CA GLU A 119 -4.39 -4.43 12.74
C GLU A 119 -4.38 -2.92 13.04
N LYS A 120 -5.24 -2.50 13.97
CA LYS A 120 -5.37 -1.10 14.44
C LYS A 120 -4.77 -0.85 15.82
N ASN A 121 -4.15 -1.87 16.43
CA ASN A 121 -3.62 -1.76 17.79
C ASN A 121 -2.46 -0.74 17.85
N PRO A 122 -2.50 0.26 18.75
CA PRO A 122 -1.41 1.22 18.88
C PRO A 122 -0.17 0.54 19.46
N THR A 123 1.00 0.96 19.00
CA THR A 123 2.28 0.54 19.57
C THR A 123 3.35 1.61 19.38
N LEU A 124 4.51 1.49 20.02
CA LEU A 124 5.61 2.42 19.77
C LEU A 124 6.00 2.38 18.30
N GLY A 125 6.07 3.58 17.70
CA GLY A 125 6.35 3.75 16.29
C GLY A 125 5.13 3.63 15.40
N SER A 126 3.93 3.33 15.91
CA SER A 126 2.71 3.48 15.12
C SER A 126 2.30 4.94 14.97
N ILE A 127 1.58 5.23 13.90
CA ILE A 127 0.88 6.49 13.66
C ILE A 127 -0.56 6.18 13.25
N ASP A 128 -1.45 7.12 13.52
CA ASP A 128 -2.85 7.01 13.15
C ASP A 128 -3.15 7.93 11.97
N THR A 129 -3.58 7.32 10.86
CA THR A 129 -4.03 8.00 9.65
C THR A 129 -5.35 7.40 9.17
N THR A 130 -6.09 8.12 8.35
CA THR A 130 -7.32 7.62 7.73
C THR A 130 -7.03 6.56 6.68
N ASP A 131 -7.98 5.66 6.41
CA ASP A 131 -7.81 4.66 5.34
C ASP A 131 -7.74 5.30 3.95
N ARG A 132 -8.22 6.54 3.79
CA ARG A 132 -8.03 7.32 2.57
C ARG A 132 -6.56 7.71 2.39
N GLU A 133 -5.91 8.18 3.45
CA GLU A 133 -4.48 8.52 3.43
C GLU A 133 -3.62 7.27 3.20
N LYS A 134 -3.94 6.14 3.83
CA LYS A 134 -3.22 4.87 3.59
C LYS A 134 -3.29 4.44 2.12
N ARG A 135 -4.46 4.51 1.49
CA ARG A 135 -4.62 4.21 0.05
C ARG A 135 -3.89 5.20 -0.85
N GLN A 136 -3.79 6.46 -0.43
CA GLN A 136 -2.97 7.44 -1.14
C GLN A 136 -1.49 7.05 -1.08
N LEU A 137 -1.00 6.75 0.12
CA LEU A 137 0.38 6.31 0.35
C LEU A 137 0.69 4.97 -0.36
N ALA A 138 -0.27 4.05 -0.44
CA ALA A 138 -0.14 2.81 -1.21
C ALA A 138 0.18 3.12 -2.68
N ARG A 139 -0.54 4.04 -3.32
CA ARG A 139 -0.27 4.46 -4.70
C ARG A 139 1.07 5.15 -4.88
N GLU A 140 1.47 5.99 -3.92
CA GLU A 140 2.74 6.74 -3.95
C GLU A 140 3.95 5.87 -3.61
N SER A 141 3.74 4.73 -2.96
CA SER A 141 4.80 3.83 -2.51
C SER A 141 5.67 3.32 -3.66
N LEU A 142 5.05 3.12 -4.84
CA LEU A 142 5.69 2.67 -6.07
C LEU A 142 6.82 3.63 -6.47
N GLU A 143 6.51 4.89 -6.74
CA GLU A 143 7.50 5.90 -7.11
C GLU A 143 8.45 6.25 -5.97
N PHE A 144 8.00 6.14 -4.71
CA PHE A 144 8.86 6.35 -3.56
C PHE A 144 10.01 5.33 -3.55
N ASN A 145 9.69 4.05 -3.70
CA ASN A 145 10.68 2.97 -3.61
C ASN A 145 11.67 2.99 -4.78
N LEU A 146 11.24 3.41 -5.98
CA LEU A 146 12.14 3.57 -7.14
C LEU A 146 13.24 4.63 -6.95
N LYS A 147 13.12 5.51 -5.94
CA LYS A 147 14.15 6.51 -5.61
C LYS A 147 15.18 5.97 -4.62
N ASP A 148 14.89 4.85 -3.96
CA ASP A 148 15.80 4.23 -2.99
C ASP A 148 16.74 3.27 -3.71
N GLN A 149 18.04 3.57 -3.67
CA GLN A 149 19.07 2.76 -4.33
C GLN A 149 19.15 1.36 -3.74
N VAL A 150 19.02 1.20 -2.43
CA VAL A 150 19.09 -0.11 -1.75
C VAL A 150 17.89 -0.96 -2.14
N PHE A 151 16.69 -0.35 -2.21
CA PHE A 151 15.52 -1.04 -2.75
C PHE A 151 15.77 -1.51 -4.18
N CYS A 152 16.28 -0.63 -5.04
CA CYS A 152 16.48 -0.96 -6.44
C CYS A 152 17.53 -2.06 -6.66
N GLU A 153 18.58 -2.08 -5.86
CA GLU A 153 19.64 -3.09 -5.93
C GLU A 153 19.19 -4.45 -5.37
N LEU A 154 18.41 -4.48 -4.30
CA LEU A 154 18.01 -5.72 -3.63
C LEU A 154 16.77 -6.38 -4.22
N PHE A 155 15.90 -5.63 -4.89
CA PHE A 155 14.62 -6.13 -5.42
C PHE A 155 14.42 -5.79 -6.92
N PRO A 156 15.35 -6.18 -7.80
CA PRO A 156 15.32 -5.78 -9.22
C PRO A 156 14.06 -6.26 -9.95
N ASP A 157 13.58 -7.47 -9.69
CA ASP A 157 12.36 -7.99 -10.33
C ASP A 157 11.15 -7.13 -9.98
N LEU A 158 11.06 -6.68 -8.72
CA LEU A 158 9.99 -5.81 -8.27
C LEU A 158 10.12 -4.39 -8.85
N VAL A 159 11.34 -3.89 -9.06
CA VAL A 159 11.56 -2.61 -9.75
C VAL A 159 10.98 -2.65 -11.16
N GLU A 160 11.20 -3.74 -11.90
CA GLU A 160 10.66 -3.89 -13.25
C GLU A 160 9.13 -4.00 -13.23
N ASP A 161 8.55 -4.80 -12.32
CA ASP A 161 7.10 -4.88 -12.11
C ASP A 161 6.49 -3.49 -11.84
N ILE A 162 7.11 -2.70 -10.95
CA ILE A 162 6.66 -1.36 -10.57
C ILE A 162 6.73 -0.40 -11.77
N LYS A 163 7.82 -0.43 -12.53
CA LYS A 163 7.97 0.42 -13.73
C LYS A 163 6.88 0.10 -14.74
N GLU A 164 6.60 -1.18 -14.98
CA GLU A 164 5.55 -1.61 -15.88
C GLU A 164 4.17 -1.13 -15.39
N GLN A 165 3.88 -1.28 -14.10
CA GLN A 165 2.62 -0.82 -13.50
C GLN A 165 2.44 0.70 -13.66
N ILE A 166 3.50 1.49 -13.42
CA ILE A 166 3.47 2.95 -13.61
C ILE A 166 3.24 3.32 -15.08
N LEU A 167 3.89 2.63 -16.01
CA LEU A 167 3.70 2.86 -17.46
C LEU A 167 2.26 2.58 -17.87
N ARG A 168 1.70 1.44 -17.44
CA ARG A 168 0.29 1.09 -17.69
C ARG A 168 -0.66 2.14 -17.11
N ARG A 169 -0.43 2.61 -15.87
CA ARG A 169 -1.25 3.65 -15.23
C ARG A 169 -1.23 4.95 -16.02
N LYS A 170 -0.05 5.40 -16.44
CA LYS A 170 0.11 6.61 -17.26
C LYS A 170 -0.57 6.51 -18.62
N ALA A 171 -0.52 5.32 -19.25
CA ALA A 171 -1.20 5.10 -20.53
C ALA A 171 -2.73 5.23 -20.40
N VAL A 172 -3.31 4.63 -19.35
CA VAL A 172 -4.76 4.73 -19.06
C VAL A 172 -5.15 6.18 -18.73
N GLU A 173 -4.34 6.89 -17.93
CA GLU A 173 -4.58 8.30 -17.62
C GLU A 173 -4.54 9.19 -18.87
N ALA A 174 -3.57 8.96 -19.78
CA ALA A 174 -3.45 9.69 -21.03
C ALA A 174 -4.64 9.39 -21.98
N GLU A 175 -5.06 8.13 -22.08
CA GLU A 175 -6.23 7.73 -22.86
C GLU A 175 -7.50 8.40 -22.32
N ALA A 176 -7.75 8.35 -21.01
CA ALA A 176 -8.90 8.99 -20.38
C ALA A 176 -8.91 10.51 -20.62
N GLN A 177 -7.76 11.18 -20.52
CA GLN A 177 -7.64 12.60 -20.85
C GLN A 177 -7.95 12.89 -22.32
N SER A 178 -7.50 12.03 -23.24
CA SER A 178 -7.77 12.18 -24.67
C SER A 178 -9.27 12.06 -25.00
N VAL A 179 -9.98 11.12 -24.35
CA VAL A 179 -11.43 10.94 -24.50
C VAL A 179 -12.19 12.16 -23.98
N LEU A 180 -11.83 12.66 -22.80
CA LEU A 180 -12.45 13.86 -22.22
C LEU A 180 -12.24 15.11 -23.08
N LEU A 181 -11.05 15.26 -23.70
CA LEU A 181 -10.76 16.34 -24.64
C LEU A 181 -11.59 16.21 -25.93
N ALA A 182 -11.75 14.99 -26.46
CA ALA A 182 -12.58 14.73 -27.63
C ALA A 182 -14.07 15.05 -27.35
N GLU A 183 -14.63 14.63 -26.21
CA GLU A 183 -16.02 14.95 -25.81
C GLU A 183 -16.24 16.46 -25.65
N ARG A 184 -15.26 17.18 -25.11
CA ARG A 184 -15.31 18.64 -24.97
C ARG A 184 -15.24 19.35 -26.34
N SER A 185 -14.49 18.80 -27.29
CA SER A 185 -14.45 19.31 -28.66
C SER A 185 -15.76 19.05 -29.42
N HIS A 186 -16.40 17.90 -29.17
CA HIS A 186 -17.66 17.53 -29.80
C HIS A 186 -18.85 18.33 -29.24
N SER A 187 -18.87 18.59 -27.93
CA SER A 187 -19.89 19.46 -27.28
C SER A 187 -19.67 20.95 -27.55
N GLY A 188 -18.42 21.39 -27.78
CA GLY A 188 -18.12 22.76 -28.21
C GLY A 188 -18.57 23.09 -29.64
N SER A 189 -18.75 22.07 -30.49
CA SER A 189 -19.24 22.24 -31.87
C SER A 189 -20.77 22.34 -31.98
N SER A 190 -21.53 21.95 -30.94
CA SER A 190 -23.00 22.04 -30.94
C SER A 190 -23.57 23.37 -30.44
N MET A 191 -22.74 24.41 -30.25
CA MET A 191 -23.19 25.77 -29.88
C MET A 191 -22.82 26.86 -30.89
N ALA A 192 -22.35 26.52 -32.10
CA ALA A 192 -21.96 27.50 -33.11
C ALA A 192 -22.90 27.61 -34.33
N GLU A 193 -23.87 26.69 -34.51
CA GLU A 193 -24.88 26.80 -35.57
C GLU A 193 -26.26 26.44 -35.03
N GLN A 194 -26.88 27.36 -34.29
CA GLN A 194 -28.33 27.50 -34.35
C GLN A 194 -28.71 28.87 -33.80
N GLY A 195 -28.97 29.80 -34.72
CA GLY A 195 -29.70 31.02 -34.44
C GLY A 195 -31.11 30.69 -33.97
N TYR A 196 -31.27 30.42 -32.67
CA TYR A 196 -32.52 30.55 -31.95
C TYR A 196 -32.24 31.44 -30.75
N GLY A 197 -32.29 32.76 -31.01
CA GLY A 197 -32.08 33.78 -29.99
C GLY A 197 -33.00 33.58 -28.80
N LEU A 198 -32.46 33.81 -27.59
CA LEU A 198 -33.07 34.12 -26.29
C LEU A 198 -34.24 33.25 -25.74
N LEU A 199 -35.11 32.69 -26.59
CA LEU A 199 -36.26 31.85 -26.27
C LEU A 199 -35.91 30.36 -26.10
N GLY A 200 -34.79 29.88 -26.65
CA GLY A 200 -34.38 28.47 -26.54
C GLY A 200 -33.94 28.08 -25.13
N SER A 201 -33.07 28.89 -24.49
CA SER A 201 -32.53 28.55 -23.16
C SER A 201 -33.57 28.59 -22.04
N THR A 202 -34.58 29.45 -22.15
CA THR A 202 -35.68 29.54 -21.18
C THR A 202 -36.62 28.35 -21.29
N LEU A 203 -36.90 27.88 -22.51
CA LEU A 203 -37.71 26.68 -22.74
C LEU A 203 -36.99 25.42 -22.24
N THR A 204 -35.70 25.25 -22.51
CA THR A 204 -34.93 24.09 -22.03
C THR A 204 -34.87 24.05 -20.50
N ASN A 205 -34.62 25.19 -19.85
CA ASN A 205 -34.65 25.29 -18.39
C ASN A 205 -36.05 24.98 -17.83
N MET A 206 -37.13 25.41 -18.50
CA MET A 206 -38.50 25.07 -18.10
C MET A 206 -38.78 23.57 -18.20
N PHE A 207 -38.35 22.88 -19.26
CA PHE A 207 -38.54 21.43 -19.38
C PHE A 207 -37.77 20.65 -18.31
N VAL A 208 -36.55 21.08 -17.98
CA VAL A 208 -35.75 20.45 -16.91
C VAL A 208 -36.40 20.67 -15.54
N ILE A 209 -36.88 21.88 -15.26
CA ILE A 209 -37.54 22.21 -13.98
C ILE A 209 -38.86 21.43 -13.84
N VAL A 210 -39.68 21.39 -14.91
CA VAL A 210 -40.94 20.64 -14.92
C VAL A 210 -40.68 19.13 -14.78
N GLY A 211 -39.65 18.60 -15.44
CA GLY A 211 -39.23 17.20 -15.31
C GLY A 211 -38.80 16.85 -13.89
N PHE A 212 -37.99 17.70 -13.25
CA PHE A 212 -37.58 17.52 -11.85
C PHE A 212 -38.77 17.60 -10.88
N ALA A 213 -39.71 18.52 -11.11
CA ALA A 213 -40.91 18.65 -10.28
C ALA A 213 -41.83 17.43 -10.41
N ALA A 214 -42.04 16.93 -11.64
CA ALA A 214 -42.81 15.72 -11.90
C ALA A 214 -42.15 14.50 -11.26
N PHE A 215 -40.82 14.36 -11.37
CA PHE A 215 -40.06 13.28 -10.74
C PHE A 215 -40.18 13.32 -9.22
N ALA A 216 -39.99 14.50 -8.59
CA ALA A 216 -40.14 14.68 -7.16
C ALA A 216 -41.56 14.37 -6.67
N TYR A 217 -42.59 14.75 -7.44
CA TYR A 217 -43.98 14.43 -7.12
C TYR A 217 -44.26 12.93 -7.20
N THR A 218 -43.70 12.26 -8.22
CA THR A 218 -43.84 10.80 -8.42
C THR A 218 -43.17 10.02 -7.28
N VAL A 219 -41.96 10.44 -6.88
CA VAL A 219 -41.25 9.87 -5.73
C VAL A 219 -42.05 10.06 -4.44
N LYS A 220 -42.59 11.27 -4.20
CA LYS A 220 -43.44 11.53 -3.03
C LYS A 220 -44.71 10.68 -3.04
N TYR A 221 -45.35 10.50 -4.21
CA TYR A 221 -46.55 9.67 -4.36
C TYR A 221 -46.26 8.20 -4.04
N VAL A 222 -45.17 7.63 -4.58
CA VAL A 222 -44.75 6.24 -4.33
C VAL A 222 -44.39 6.00 -2.86
N LEU A 223 -43.66 6.94 -2.23
CA LEU A 223 -43.30 6.84 -0.82
C LEU A 223 -44.52 6.96 0.10
N THR A 224 -45.53 7.76 -0.26
CA THR A 224 -46.76 7.91 0.53
C THR A 224 -47.71 6.73 0.31
N PHE A 225 -47.70 6.10 -0.87
CA PHE A 225 -48.48 4.91 -1.19
C PHE A 225 -47.91 3.64 -0.53
N SER A 226 -46.59 3.53 -0.40
CA SER A 226 -45.93 2.40 0.28
C SER A 226 -46.01 2.43 1.82
N ALA A 227 -46.61 3.48 2.39
CA ALA A 227 -46.78 3.67 3.84
C ALA A 227 -48.21 3.39 4.34
N LYS A 228 -49.08 2.84 3.49
CA LYS A 228 -50.39 2.25 3.85
C LYS A 228 -50.36 0.75 3.63
#